data_AF-A0A843BVN1-F1
#
_entry.id   AF-A0A843BVN1-F1
#
_cell.length_a   1.000
_cell.length_b   1.000
_cell.length_c   1.000
_cell.angle_alpha   90.00
_cell.angle_beta   90.00
_cell.angle_gamma   90.00
#
_symmetry.space_group_name_H-M   'P 1'
#
loop_
_entity.id
_entity.type
_entity.pdbx_description
1 polymer ?
#
loop_
_entity_poly.entity_id
_entity_poly.type
_entity_poly.pdbx_seq_one_letter_code
_entity_poly.pdbx_strand_id
1 'polypeptide(L)'
;EIVDKETNEWGIDIKGIKIQEIELPAEMKRAFAMQAEAEREKRAIIIKAEGEQIAATKFAEAAKVLGATPGGLQLRTLQTIRDIAQDPSEKIVIFMPSEIQGIASEFIKKSKK
;
A
#
# COMPACT_ATOMS: atom_id res chain seq x y z
N GLU A 1 44.14 -21.26 -4.12
CA GLU A 1 45.49 -21.69 -3.69
C GLU A 1 46.04 -22.88 -4.47
N ILE A 2 45.26 -23.95 -4.72
CA ILE A 2 45.77 -25.14 -5.44
C ILE A 2 46.25 -24.80 -6.86
N VAL A 3 45.43 -24.07 -7.63
CA VAL A 3 45.71 -23.73 -9.04
C VAL A 3 46.92 -22.79 -9.20
N ASP A 4 47.14 -21.92 -8.23
CA ASP A 4 48.23 -20.93 -8.23
C ASP A 4 49.60 -21.61 -8.01
N LYS A 5 49.63 -22.69 -7.21
CA LYS A 5 50.84 -23.48 -6.99
C LYS A 5 51.28 -24.24 -8.24
N GLU A 6 50.34 -24.80 -9.00
CA GLU A 6 50.66 -25.52 -10.24
C GLU A 6 51.10 -24.59 -11.38
N THR A 7 50.58 -23.36 -11.43
CA THR A 7 50.91 -22.41 -12.51
C THR A 7 52.24 -21.66 -12.32
N ASN A 8 52.78 -21.64 -11.10
CA ASN A 8 54.11 -21.10 -10.81
C ASN A 8 55.24 -21.85 -11.52
N GLU A 9 55.12 -23.17 -11.72
CA GLU A 9 56.13 -23.95 -12.47
C GLU A 9 56.21 -23.56 -13.96
N TRP A 10 55.12 -22.99 -14.49
CA TRP A 10 55.04 -22.53 -15.88
C TRP A 10 55.34 -21.03 -16.03
N GLY A 11 55.63 -20.33 -14.93
CA GLY A 11 55.92 -18.89 -14.91
C GLY A 11 54.72 -18.00 -15.24
N ILE A 12 53.49 -18.48 -14.99
CA ILE A 12 52.24 -17.77 -15.29
C ILE A 12 51.62 -17.27 -13.98
N ASP A 13 51.35 -15.97 -13.91
CA ASP A 13 50.72 -15.31 -12.76
C ASP A 13 49.20 -15.14 -12.98
N ILE A 14 48.37 -15.74 -12.12
CA ILE A 14 46.91 -15.71 -12.22
C ILE A 14 46.36 -14.52 -11.43
N LYS A 15 45.87 -13.50 -12.14
CA LYS A 15 45.27 -12.29 -11.51
C LYS A 15 43.92 -12.52 -10.82
N GLY A 16 43.20 -13.59 -11.15
CA GLY A 16 41.93 -13.90 -10.52
C GLY A 16 41.11 -14.99 -11.23
N ILE A 17 40.31 -15.72 -10.45
CA ILE A 17 39.44 -16.79 -10.93
C ILE A 17 37.99 -16.30 -10.80
N LYS A 18 37.26 -16.32 -11.91
CA LYS A 18 35.81 -16.05 -11.93
C LYS A 18 35.07 -17.31 -12.33
N ILE A 19 34.03 -17.64 -11.57
CA ILE A 19 33.04 -18.64 -11.97
C ILE A 19 32.17 -17.99 -13.05
N GLN A 20 32.04 -18.65 -14.21
CA GLN A 20 31.22 -18.14 -15.31
C GLN A 20 29.80 -18.67 -15.23
N GLU A 21 29.62 -19.98 -15.38
CA GLU A 21 28.30 -20.60 -15.44
C GLU A 21 28.26 -21.87 -14.61
N ILE A 22 27.17 -22.05 -13.86
CA ILE A 22 26.87 -23.26 -13.10
C ILE A 22 25.57 -23.82 -13.66
N GLU A 23 25.65 -25.00 -14.26
CA GLU A 23 24.46 -25.70 -14.73
C GLU A 23 23.85 -26.54 -13.60
N LEU A 24 22.73 -26.07 -13.08
CA LEU A 24 21.91 -26.84 -12.15
C LEU A 24 20.99 -27.81 -12.93
N PRO A 25 20.74 -29.03 -12.43
CA PRO A 25 19.75 -29.95 -12.99
C PRO A 25 18.36 -29.29 -13.10
N ALA A 26 17.62 -29.63 -14.15
CA ALA A 26 16.33 -29.00 -14.45
C ALA A 26 15.29 -29.16 -13.32
N GLU A 27 15.30 -30.30 -12.62
CA GLU A 27 14.41 -30.55 -11.47
C GLU A 27 14.73 -29.62 -10.30
N MET A 28 16.01 -29.44 -9.99
CA MET A 28 16.47 -28.57 -8.91
C MET A 28 16.14 -27.10 -9.21
N LYS A 29 16.31 -26.63 -10.46
CA LYS A 29 15.94 -25.26 -10.87
C LYS A 29 14.45 -24.98 -10.64
N ARG A 30 13.57 -25.94 -10.97
CA ARG A 30 12.12 -25.79 -10.75
C ARG A 30 11.75 -25.76 -9.27
N ALA A 31 12.33 -26.65 -8.47
CA ALA A 31 12.09 -26.68 -7.03
C ALA A 31 12.52 -25.37 -6.35
N PHE A 32 13.70 -24.84 -6.71
CA PHE A 32 14.16 -23.54 -6.22
C PHE A 32 13.28 -22.39 -6.66
N ALA A 33 12.79 -22.38 -7.91
CA ALA A 33 11.88 -21.36 -8.40
C ALA A 33 10.56 -21.36 -7.60
N MET A 34 9.95 -22.52 -7.39
CA MET A 34 8.71 -22.66 -6.62
C MET A 34 8.88 -22.22 -5.16
N GLN A 35 10.00 -22.60 -4.53
CA GLN A 35 10.30 -22.19 -3.16
C GLN A 35 10.54 -20.69 -3.06
N ALA A 36 11.28 -20.11 -4.01
CA ALA A 36 11.55 -18.68 -4.05
C ALA A 36 10.26 -17.87 -4.25
N GLU A 37 9.34 -18.36 -5.09
CA GLU A 37 8.04 -17.74 -5.32
C GLU A 37 7.16 -17.80 -4.07
N ALA A 38 7.05 -18.96 -3.42
CA ALA A 38 6.29 -19.11 -2.18
C ALA A 38 6.83 -18.21 -1.05
N GLU A 39 8.15 -18.12 -0.89
CA GLU A 39 8.77 -17.24 0.11
C GLU A 39 8.55 -15.76 -0.22
N ARG A 40 8.60 -15.39 -1.52
CA ARG A 40 8.30 -14.02 -1.97
C ARG A 40 6.84 -13.66 -1.70
N GLU A 41 5.91 -14.54 -2.02
CA GLU A 41 4.48 -14.31 -1.80
C GLU A 41 4.16 -14.19 -0.32
N LYS A 42 4.69 -15.10 0.51
CA LYS A 42 4.57 -15.04 1.97
C LYS A 42 5.06 -13.70 2.52
N ARG A 43 6.25 -13.25 2.09
CA ARG A 43 6.81 -11.95 2.52
C ARG A 43 5.94 -10.79 2.07
N ALA A 44 5.42 -10.83 0.84
CA ALA A 44 4.53 -9.78 0.35
C ALA A 44 3.25 -9.67 1.17
N ILE A 45 2.65 -10.81 1.56
CA ILE A 45 1.45 -10.85 2.42
C ILE A 45 1.76 -10.28 3.80
N ILE A 46 2.87 -10.66 4.42
CA ILE A 46 3.27 -10.16 5.74
C ILE A 46 3.44 -8.63 5.71
N ILE A 47 4.22 -8.13 4.74
CA ILE A 47 4.47 -6.69 4.58
C ILE A 47 3.16 -5.93 4.36
N LYS A 48 2.25 -6.48 3.54
CA LYS A 48 0.95 -5.86 3.29
C LYS A 48 0.10 -5.82 4.57
N ALA A 49 0.03 -6.92 5.31
CA ALA A 49 -0.73 -7.00 6.55
C ALA A 49 -0.19 -6.04 7.62
N GLU A 50 1.14 -5.93 7.75
CA GLU A 50 1.80 -4.96 8.64
C GLU A 50 1.49 -3.52 8.22
N GLY A 51 1.57 -3.23 6.91
CA GLY A 51 1.19 -1.93 6.36
C GLY A 51 -0.27 -1.57 6.64
N GLU A 52 -1.19 -2.51 6.48
CA GLU A 52 -2.60 -2.34 6.79
C GLU A 52 -2.85 -2.08 8.28
N GLN A 53 -2.14 -2.78 9.17
CA GLN A 53 -2.23 -2.56 10.61
C GLN A 53 -1.76 -1.15 11.00
N ILE A 54 -0.62 -0.72 10.46
CA ILE A 54 -0.08 0.63 10.70
C ILE A 54 -1.05 1.69 10.15
N ALA A 55 -1.61 1.48 8.96
CA ALA A 55 -2.59 2.39 8.39
C ALA A 55 -3.84 2.47 9.28
N ALA A 56 -4.40 1.33 9.70
CA ALA A 56 -5.60 1.27 10.54
C ALA A 56 -5.40 1.99 11.88
N THR A 57 -4.26 1.78 12.54
CA THR A 57 -3.94 2.48 13.81
C THR A 57 -3.87 4.00 13.60
N LYS A 58 -3.22 4.46 12.54
CA LYS A 58 -3.14 5.90 12.21
C LYS A 58 -4.49 6.49 11.85
N PHE A 59 -5.35 5.76 11.15
CA PHE A 59 -6.71 6.20 10.88
C PHE A 59 -7.55 6.30 12.16
N ALA A 60 -7.42 5.35 13.08
CA ALA A 60 -8.11 5.40 14.37
C ALA A 60 -7.65 6.59 15.21
N GLU A 61 -6.34 6.87 15.26
CA GLU A 61 -5.79 8.07 15.90
C GLU A 61 -6.36 9.36 15.28
N ALA A 62 -6.37 9.46 13.94
CA ALA A 62 -6.91 10.61 13.23
C ALA A 62 -8.41 10.80 13.50
N ALA A 63 -9.20 9.72 13.50
CA ALA A 63 -10.63 9.78 13.79
C ALA A 63 -10.89 10.27 15.22
N LYS A 64 -10.08 9.83 16.20
CA LYS A 64 -10.17 10.29 17.58
C LYS A 64 -9.89 11.79 17.71
N VAL A 65 -8.88 12.30 17.01
CA VAL A 65 -8.54 13.74 16.99
C VAL A 65 -9.64 14.57 16.33
N LEU A 66 -10.17 14.10 15.19
CA LEU A 66 -11.26 14.77 14.48
C LEU A 66 -12.56 14.79 15.30
N GLY A 67 -12.86 13.71 16.03
CA GLY A 67 -14.03 13.64 16.92
C GLY A 67 -13.89 14.47 18.19
N ALA A 68 -12.67 14.63 18.71
CA ALA A 68 -12.41 15.48 19.87
C ALA A 68 -12.59 16.98 19.58
N THR A 69 -12.44 17.39 18.31
CA THR A 69 -12.61 18.78 17.88
C THR A 69 -14.07 19.01 17.45
N PRO A 70 -14.82 19.92 18.08
CA PRO A 70 -16.19 20.22 17.68
C PRO A 70 -16.25 20.65 16.20
N GLY A 71 -17.04 19.95 15.38
CA GLY A 71 -17.17 20.21 13.94
C GLY A 71 -16.04 19.67 13.06
N GLY A 72 -15.02 19.00 13.62
CA GLY A 72 -13.91 18.42 12.85
C GLY A 72 -14.35 17.36 11.85
N LEU A 73 -15.32 16.51 12.23
CA LEU A 73 -15.90 15.51 11.33
C LEU A 73 -16.68 16.17 10.18
N GLN A 74 -17.47 17.20 10.46
CA GLN A 74 -18.17 17.99 9.43
C GLN A 74 -17.20 18.63 8.45
N LEU A 75 -16.09 19.21 8.90
CA LEU A 75 -15.06 19.77 8.02
C LEU A 75 -14.41 18.70 7.13
N ARG A 76 -14.14 17.51 7.68
CA ARG A 76 -13.64 16.37 6.90
C ARG A 76 -14.65 15.94 5.83
N THR A 77 -15.94 15.87 6.17
CA THR A 77 -17.01 15.56 5.21
C THR A 77 -17.08 16.61 4.10
N LEU A 78 -16.98 17.90 4.43
CA LEU A 78 -16.95 18.98 3.44
C LEU A 78 -15.71 18.91 2.55
N GLN A 79 -14.54 18.56 3.10
CA GLN A 79 -13.32 18.32 2.31
C GLN A 79 -13.51 17.14 1.36
N THR A 80 -14.06 16.00 1.82
CA THR A 80 -14.33 14.86 0.93
C THR A 80 -15.32 15.19 -0.18
N ILE A 81 -16.34 16.00 0.11
CA ILE A 81 -17.28 16.48 -0.91
C ILE A 81 -16.56 17.35 -1.94
N ARG A 82 -15.67 18.24 -1.50
CA ARG A 82 -14.86 19.09 -2.40
C ARG A 82 -13.95 18.25 -3.29
N ASP A 83 -13.28 17.24 -2.72
CA ASP A 83 -12.36 16.36 -3.46
C ASP A 83 -13.12 15.52 -4.49
N ILE A 84 -14.30 14.98 -4.15
CA ILE A 84 -15.15 14.23 -5.09
C ILE A 84 -15.76 15.16 -6.15
N ALA A 85 -16.18 16.37 -5.78
CA ALA A 85 -16.79 17.34 -6.69
C ALA A 85 -15.80 17.93 -7.72
N GLN A 86 -14.49 17.70 -7.55
CA GLN A 86 -13.50 18.00 -8.59
C GLN A 86 -13.55 17.02 -9.76
N ASP A 87 -14.18 15.85 -9.60
CA ASP A 87 -14.35 14.85 -10.65
C ASP A 87 -15.81 14.84 -11.16
N PRO A 88 -16.11 15.45 -12.32
CA PRO A 88 -17.50 15.68 -12.77
C PRO A 88 -18.26 14.42 -13.25
N SER A 89 -17.71 13.22 -13.07
CA SER A 89 -18.17 11.99 -13.72
C SER A 89 -19.11 11.11 -12.88
N GLU A 90 -19.24 11.34 -11.57
CA GLU A 90 -20.06 10.51 -10.68
C GLU A 90 -21.32 11.22 -10.18
N LYS A 91 -22.49 10.59 -10.40
CA LYS A 91 -23.76 11.04 -9.84
C LYS A 91 -23.78 10.75 -8.34
N ILE A 92 -23.57 11.75 -7.51
CA ILE A 92 -23.57 11.63 -6.05
C ILE A 92 -25.02 11.58 -5.55
N VAL A 93 -25.44 10.45 -4.96
CA VAL A 93 -26.70 10.33 -4.22
C VAL A 93 -26.43 10.72 -2.75
N ILE A 94 -26.76 11.96 -2.40
CA ILE A 94 -26.61 12.49 -1.04
C ILE A 94 -27.85 12.12 -0.22
N PHE A 95 -27.71 11.24 0.76
CA PHE A 95 -28.70 11.11 1.83
C PHE A 95 -28.48 12.23 2.84
N MET A 96 -29.23 13.32 2.70
CA MET A 96 -29.14 14.42 3.66
C MET A 96 -29.69 13.96 5.04
N PRO A 97 -28.99 14.30 6.14
CA PRO A 97 -29.49 14.07 7.50
C PRO A 97 -30.86 14.70 7.73
N SER A 98 -31.68 14.05 8.54
CA SER A 98 -33.05 14.50 8.87
C SER A 98 -33.10 15.89 9.52
N GLU A 99 -32.01 16.36 10.13
CA GLU A 99 -31.94 17.72 10.68
C GLU A 99 -32.05 18.81 9.59
N ILE A 100 -31.47 18.58 8.40
CA ILE A 100 -31.51 19.54 7.28
C ILE A 100 -32.90 19.53 6.63
N GLN A 101 -33.58 18.38 6.62
CA GLN A 101 -34.96 18.27 6.12
C GLN A 101 -35.94 19.08 6.97
N GLY A 102 -35.76 19.09 8.30
CA GLY A 102 -36.54 19.91 9.22
C GLY A 102 -36.42 21.40 8.89
N ILE A 103 -35.18 21.89 8.74
CA ILE A 103 -34.90 23.30 8.40
C ILE A 103 -35.48 23.67 7.03
N ALA A 104 -35.30 22.83 6.01
CA ALA A 104 -35.86 23.07 4.68
C ALA A 104 -37.39 23.16 4.70
N SER A 105 -38.07 22.31 5.48
CA SER A 105 -39.53 22.38 5.64
C SER A 105 -39.98 23.67 6.35
N GLU A 106 -39.20 24.16 7.30
CA GLU A 106 -39.49 25.40 8.04
C GLU A 106 -39.32 26.64 7.15
N PHE A 107 -38.29 26.66 6.29
CA PHE A 107 -38.10 27.70 5.27
C PHE A 107 -39.19 27.68 4.19
N ILE A 108 -39.63 26.51 3.73
CA ILE A 108 -40.75 26.37 2.78
C ILE A 108 -42.07 26.85 3.40
N LYS A 109 -42.28 26.62 4.71
CA LYS A 109 -43.49 27.05 5.43
C LYS A 109 -43.51 28.56 5.68
N LYS A 110 -42.35 29.18 5.89
CA LYS A 110 -42.19 30.62 6.09
C LYS A 110 -42.35 31.44 4.80
N SER A 111 -42.05 30.85 3.64
CA SER A 111 -42.28 31.48 2.33
C SER A 111 -43.74 31.45 1.86
N LYS A 112 -44.61 30.67 2.53
CA LYS A 112 -46.04 30.52 2.19
C LYS A 112 -46.97 31.33 3.10
N LYS A 113 -46.44 32.22 3.93
CA LYS A 113 -47.19 33.11 4.82
C LYS A 113 -46.89 34.56 4.52
#